data_AF-A0A2W7C535-F1
#
_entry.id   AF-A0A2W7C535-F1
#
_cell.length_a   1.000
_cell.length_b   1.000
_cell.length_c   1.000
_cell.angle_alpha   90.00
_cell.angle_beta   90.00
_cell.angle_gamma   90.00
#
_symmetry.space_group_name_H-M   'P 1'
#
loop_
_entity.id
_entity.type
_entity.pdbx_description
1 polymer ?
#
loop_
_entity_poly.entity_id
_entity_poly.type
_entity_poly.pdbx_seq_one_letter_code
_entity_poly.pdbx_strand_id
1 'polypeptide(L)' 'MNWQVCIRYPNGQEKAICSFQNRENALKRIDAIYSQGYPMHVAYVVRPAQCRETVLCQTEPLSHLQIA' A
#
# COMPACT_ATOMS: atom_id res chain seq x y z
N MET A 1 -10.91 7.42 14.29
CA MET A 1 -9.63 7.10 13.62
C MET A 1 -9.92 6.81 12.17
N ASN A 2 -9.30 7.51 11.24
CA ASN A 2 -9.47 7.23 9.81
C ASN A 2 -8.58 6.04 9.43
N TRP A 3 -9.06 5.18 8.55
CA TRP A 3 -8.40 4.00 8.02
C TRP A 3 -8.17 4.18 6.53
N GLN A 4 -7.11 3.62 5.98
CA GLN A 4 -6.78 3.79 4.57
C GLN A 4 -6.33 2.47 3.97
N VAL A 5 -6.93 2.13 2.83
CA VAL A 5 -6.53 0.97 2.02
C VAL A 5 -5.43 1.42 1.07
N CYS A 6 -4.27 0.78 1.19
CA CYS A 6 -3.11 1.01 0.35
C CYS A 6 -2.81 -0.25 -0.46
N ILE A 7 -2.42 -0.05 -1.72
CA ILE A 7 -1.85 -1.11 -2.54
C ILE A 7 -0.34 -0.97 -2.49
N ARG A 8 0.34 -2.08 -2.19
CA ARG A 8 1.76 -2.26 -2.39
C ARG A 8 1.98 -3.05 -3.67
N TYR A 9 2.60 -2.39 -4.64
CA TYR A 9 3.01 -2.99 -5.90
C TYR A 9 4.34 -3.73 -5.70
N PRO A 10 4.62 -4.75 -6.53
CA PRO A 10 5.85 -5.54 -6.43
C PRO A 10 7.11 -4.73 -6.77
N ASN A 11 6.94 -3.58 -7.43
CA ASN A 11 8.01 -2.60 -7.68
C ASN A 11 8.40 -1.76 -6.45
N GLY A 12 7.85 -2.08 -5.26
CA GLY A 12 8.09 -1.35 -4.02
C GLY A 12 7.28 -0.06 -3.86
N GLN A 13 6.44 0.30 -4.84
CA GLN A 13 5.57 1.48 -4.72
C GLN A 13 4.35 1.17 -3.86
N GLU A 14 4.00 2.12 -2.98
CA GLU A 14 2.77 2.08 -2.21
C GLU A 14 1.85 3.23 -2.61
N LYS A 15 0.60 2.90 -2.93
CA LYS A 15 -0.41 3.88 -3.31
C LYS A 15 -1.65 3.74 -2.45
N ALA A 16 -2.03 4.82 -1.78
CA ALA A 16 -3.31 4.87 -1.09
C ALA A 16 -4.45 5.00 -2.10
N ILE A 17 -5.48 4.16 -1.97
CA ILE A 17 -6.61 4.13 -2.90
C ILE A 17 -7.84 4.78 -2.30
N CYS A 18 -8.17 4.42 -1.07
CA CYS A 18 -9.38 4.89 -0.41
C CYS A 18 -9.16 5.06 1.08
N SER A 19 -9.81 6.09 1.64
CA SER A 19 -9.89 6.35 3.07
C SER A 19 -11.29 6.03 3.57
N PHE A 20 -11.38 5.37 4.71
CA PHE A 20 -12.61 4.94 5.37
C PHE A 20 -12.58 5.41 6.81
N GLN A 21 -13.73 5.80 7.37
CA GLN A 21 -13.81 6.07 8.81
C GLN A 21 -13.81 4.79 9.66
N ASN A 22 -14.23 3.66 9.07
CA ASN A 22 -14.36 2.37 9.77
C ASN A 22 -13.40 1.33 9.20
N ARG A 23 -12.71 0.60 10.09
CA ARG A 23 -11.82 -0.51 9.73
C ARG A 23 -12.54 -1.61 8.96
N GLU A 24 -13.75 -1.96 9.38
CA GLU A 24 -14.55 -3.01 8.75
C GLU A 24 -14.89 -2.68 7.29
N ASN A 25 -15.21 -1.43 6.98
CA ASN A 25 -15.47 -1.00 5.60
C ASN A 25 -14.20 -1.08 4.74
N ALA A 26 -13.04 -0.77 5.31
CA ALA A 26 -11.77 -0.93 4.61
C ALA A 26 -11.49 -2.41 4.27
N LEU A 27 -11.76 -3.32 5.21
CA LEU A 27 -11.61 -4.77 4.99
C LEU A 27 -12.62 -5.31 3.96
N LYS A 28 -13.89 -4.94 4.08
CA LYS A 28 -14.93 -5.29 3.08
C LYS A 28 -14.58 -4.80 1.69
N ARG A 29 -13.92 -3.63 1.57
CA ARG A 29 -13.46 -3.15 0.28
C ARG A 29 -12.36 -4.02 -0.30
N ILE A 30 -11.39 -4.44 0.51
CA ILE A 30 -10.34 -5.38 0.09
C ILE A 30 -10.94 -6.69 -0.37
N ASP A 31 -11.88 -7.24 0.40
CA ASP A 31 -12.59 -8.47 0.05
C ASP A 31 -13.34 -8.34 -1.28
N ALA A 32 -14.06 -7.23 -1.49
CA ALA A 32 -14.71 -6.92 -2.76
C ALA A 32 -13.72 -6.77 -3.93
N ILE A 33 -12.50 -6.26 -3.66
CA ILE A 33 -11.46 -6.17 -4.68
C ILE A 33 -10.95 -7.56 -5.05
N TYR A 34 -10.70 -8.44 -4.07
CA TYR A 34 -10.35 -9.83 -4.33
C TYR A 34 -11.46 -10.57 -5.09
N SER A 35 -12.73 -10.29 -4.79
CA SER A 35 -13.89 -10.89 -5.47
C SER A 35 -14.06 -10.41 -6.92
N GLN A 36 -13.63 -9.20 -7.26
CA GLN A 36 -13.76 -8.62 -8.62
C GLN A 36 -12.72 -9.12 -9.64
N GLY A 37 -11.83 -10.06 -9.27
CA GLY A 37 -10.85 -10.64 -10.19
C GLY A 37 -9.59 -9.80 -10.38
N TYR A 38 -9.14 -9.12 -9.34
CA TYR A 38 -7.97 -8.23 -9.38
C TYR A 38 -6.63 -8.98 -9.55
N PRO A 39 -5.57 -8.36 -10.10
CA PRO A 39 -4.27 -9.01 -10.24
C PRO A 39 -3.70 -9.43 -8.87
N MET A 40 -3.48 -10.74 -8.72
CA MET A 40 -2.94 -11.37 -7.50
C MET A 40 -1.51 -10.90 -7.15
N HIS A 41 -0.90 -10.05 -7.98
CA HIS A 41 0.49 -9.61 -7.88
C HIS A 41 0.69 -8.38 -6.98
N VAL A 42 -0.36 -7.88 -6.32
CA VAL A 42 -0.26 -6.72 -5.43
C VAL A 42 -0.78 -7.04 -4.04
N ALA A 43 -0.18 -6.45 -3.02
CA ALA A 43 -0.61 -6.63 -1.64
C ALA A 43 -1.49 -5.47 -1.19
N TYR A 44 -2.68 -5.78 -0.65
CA TYR A 44 -3.58 -4.80 -0.05
C TYR A 44 -3.33 -4.70 1.45
N VAL A 45 -3.06 -3.49 1.93
CA VAL A 45 -2.77 -3.23 3.33
C VAL A 45 -3.75 -2.19 3.87
N VAL A 46 -4.39 -2.50 5.00
CA VAL A 46 -5.19 -1.54 5.77
C VAL A 46 -4.30 -0.93 6.84
N ARG A 47 -4.08 0.39 6.75
CA ARG A 47 -3.36 1.14 7.79
C ARG A 47 -4.27 2.19 8.42
N PRO A 48 -4.13 2.48 9.73
CA PRO A 48 -4.72 3.69 10.27
C PRO A 48 -4.08 4.88 9.55
N ALA A 49 -4.89 5.83 9.12
CA ALA A 49 -4.46 7.14 8.63
C ALA A 49 -3.97 7.95 9.84
N GLN A 50 -2.90 7.50 10.49
CA GLN A 50 -2.08 8.34 11.34
C GLN A 50 -1.37 9.30 10.40
N CYS A 51 -1.44 10.59 10.75
CA CYS A 51 -0.90 11.71 9.99
C CYS A 51 0.42 11.33 9.32
N ARG A 52 0.32 11.15 8.00
CA ARG A 52 1.33 11.48 6.98
C ARG A 52 2.66 11.96 7.57
N GLU A 53 3.48 11.01 8.04
CA GLU A 53 4.90 11.16 7.78
C GLU A 53 5.05 10.67 6.35
N THR A 54 5.24 11.65 5.48
CA THR A 54 5.49 11.45 4.07
C THR A 54 6.76 10.61 3.98
N VAL A 55 6.62 9.29 3.90
CA VAL A 55 7.69 8.43 3.39
C VAL A 55 7.74 8.75 1.89
N LEU A 56 8.38 9.88 1.59
CA LEU A 56 9.16 10.03 0.38
C LEU A 56 9.87 8.70 0.23
N CYS A 57 9.62 8.03 -0.90
CA CYS A 57 10.46 6.97 -1.39
C CYS A 57 11.91 7.39 -1.13
N GLN A 58 12.51 6.83 -0.08
CA GLN A 58 13.95 6.80 0.04
C GLN A 58 14.35 5.92 -1.13
N THR A 59 14.67 6.60 -2.21
CA THR A 59 15.39 6.00 -3.32
C THR A 59 16.73 5.66 -2.70
N GLU A 60 16.83 4.47 -2.13
CA GLU A 60 18.12 3.88 -1.77
C GLU A 60 18.90 3.80 -3.09
N PRO A 61 20.00 4.55 -3.28
CA PRO A 61 20.90 4.25 -4.38
C PRO A 61 21.48 2.87 -4.07
N LEU A 62 21.07 1.89 -4.89
CA LEU A 62 21.63 0.54 -4.93
C LEU A 62 23.15 0.60 -4.74
N SER A 63 23.59 0.29 -3.54
CA SER A 63 24.98 0.06 -3.21
C SER A 63 25.31 -1.37 -3.66
N HIS A 64 25.72 -1.53 -4.91
CA HIS A 64 26.45 -2.67 -5.47
C HIS A 64 26.70 -2.36 -6.95
N LEU A 65 27.94 -2.22 -7.43
CA LEU A 65 28.94 -3.27 -7.42
C LEU A 65 30.36 -2.67 -7.61
N GLN A 66 31.29 -3.14 -6.80
CA GLN A 66 32.73 -3.01 -6.98
C GLN A 66 33.19 -3.68 -8.30
N ILE A 67 34.41 -3.32 -8.75
CA ILE A 67 35.32 -3.98 -9.73
C ILE A 67 35.53 -3.20 -11.04
N ALA A 68 36.66 -2.46 -11.12
CA ALA A 68 37.81 -2.77 -11.98
C ALA A 68 39.00 -1.88 -11.56
#